data_AF-A0A3A0E1C5-F1
#
_entry.id   AF-A0A3A0E1C5-F1
#
_cell.length_a   1.000
_cell.length_b   1.000
_cell.length_c   1.000
_cell.angle_alpha   90.00
_cell.angle_beta   90.00
_cell.angle_gamma   90.00
#
_symmetry.space_group_name_H-M   'P 1'
#
loop_
_entity.id
_entity.type
_entity.pdbx_description
1 polymer ?
#
loop_
_entity_poly.entity_id
_entity_poly.type
_entity_poly.pdbx_seq_one_letter_code
_entity_poly.pdbx_strand_id
1 'polypeptide(L)'
;MFGLNVTDWSNAFIDEVRISDTVLTPDQFLFVTAPGGDADFDNDQDVDGNDFLVWQRGQSPNSLSAGDLALWETAMAGGGAAAVPEPATVGLLAAALAGCAAARRRRSM
;
A
#
# COMPACT_ATOMS: atom_id res chain seq x y z
N MET A 1 -7.25 -44.57 23.20
CA MET A 1 -7.73 -45.12 21.92
C MET A 1 -9.06 -44.45 21.62
N PHE A 2 -9.10 -43.59 20.59
CA PHE A 2 -10.24 -42.69 20.31
C PHE A 2 -11.35 -43.46 19.56
N GLY A 3 -12.57 -43.46 20.09
CA GLY A 3 -13.68 -44.32 19.64
C GLY A 3 -14.91 -43.58 19.09
N LEU A 4 -14.71 -42.53 18.28
CA LEU A 4 -15.81 -41.67 17.80
C LEU A 4 -15.89 -41.49 16.27
N ASN A 5 -15.44 -42.45 15.46
CA ASN A 5 -15.59 -42.43 13.99
C ASN A 5 -15.21 -41.11 13.31
N VAL A 6 -14.15 -40.45 13.78
CA VAL A 6 -13.64 -39.24 13.14
C VAL A 6 -12.58 -39.65 12.12
N THR A 7 -12.77 -39.30 10.86
CA THR A 7 -11.98 -39.79 9.72
C THR A 7 -10.64 -39.05 9.55
N ASP A 8 -10.48 -37.86 10.14
CA ASP A 8 -9.21 -37.12 10.15
C ASP A 8 -9.18 -36.08 11.29
N TRP A 9 -8.02 -35.93 11.94
CA TRP A 9 -7.75 -34.87 12.92
C TRP A 9 -6.49 -34.14 12.51
N SER A 10 -6.60 -32.84 12.22
CA SER A 10 -5.44 -31.97 12.05
C SER A 10 -5.19 -31.14 13.31
N ASN A 11 -3.92 -31.00 13.69
CA ASN A 11 -3.44 -30.10 14.73
C ASN A 11 -2.89 -28.79 14.13
N ALA A 12 -3.52 -28.30 13.07
CA ALA A 12 -3.14 -27.07 12.40
C ALA A 12 -3.73 -25.83 13.08
N PHE A 13 -3.05 -24.70 12.95
CA PHE A 13 -3.62 -23.39 13.28
C PHE A 13 -4.43 -22.90 12.09
N ILE A 14 -5.70 -22.57 12.34
CA ILE A 14 -6.57 -21.93 11.36
C ILE A 14 -6.38 -20.43 11.51
N ASP A 15 -6.02 -19.77 10.41
CA ASP A 15 -5.93 -18.31 10.35
C ASP A 15 -7.32 -17.70 10.13
N GLU A 16 -8.01 -18.12 9.05
CA GLU A 16 -9.28 -17.53 8.62
C GLU A 16 -10.36 -18.58 8.33
N VAL A 17 -11.60 -18.29 8.75
CA VAL A 17 -12.81 -19.04 8.37
C VAL A 17 -13.79 -18.08 7.71
N ARG A 18 -14.06 -18.27 6.42
CA ARG A 18 -15.06 -17.50 5.66
C ARG A 18 -16.34 -18.30 5.48
N ILE A 19 -17.48 -17.72 5.90
CA ILE A 19 -18.81 -18.30 5.72
C ILE A 19 -19.68 -17.26 5.01
N SER A 20 -20.34 -17.65 3.92
CA SER A 20 -21.24 -16.80 3.12
C SER A 20 -22.65 -17.39 3.08
N ASP A 21 -23.65 -16.52 3.11
CA ASP A 21 -25.06 -16.85 2.86
C ASP A 21 -25.46 -16.71 1.38
N THR A 22 -24.51 -16.30 0.54
CA THR A 22 -24.69 -16.14 -0.92
C THR A 22 -23.72 -17.05 -1.68
N VAL A 23 -24.12 -17.46 -2.90
CA VAL A 23 -23.27 -18.25 -3.80
C VAL A 23 -22.15 -17.37 -4.32
N LEU A 24 -20.91 -17.70 -3.97
CA LEU A 24 -19.68 -17.02 -4.43
C LEU A 24 -18.98 -17.87 -5.49
N THR A 25 -18.37 -17.22 -6.49
CA THR A 25 -17.43 -17.89 -7.39
C THR A 25 -16.13 -18.23 -6.64
N PRO A 26 -15.29 -19.16 -7.16
CA PRO A 26 -14.01 -19.48 -6.53
C PRO A 26 -13.15 -18.24 -6.26
N ASP A 27 -13.10 -17.31 -7.21
CA ASP A 27 -12.31 -16.08 -7.08
C ASP A 27 -12.84 -15.15 -5.98
N GLN A 28 -14.17 -15.10 -5.79
CA GLN A 28 -14.80 -14.31 -4.74
C GLN A 28 -14.64 -14.91 -3.34
N PHE A 29 -14.54 -16.24 -3.24
CA PHE A 29 -14.33 -16.93 -1.96
C PHE A 29 -12.85 -16.90 -1.55
N LEU A 30 -11.96 -17.14 -2.52
CA LEU A 30 -10.51 -17.26 -2.30
C LEU A 30 -9.83 -15.89 -2.14
N PHE A 31 -10.30 -14.87 -2.86
CA PHE A 31 -9.80 -13.51 -2.78
C PHE A 31 -10.96 -12.57 -2.45
N VAL A 32 -10.74 -11.61 -1.55
CA VAL A 32 -11.71 -10.52 -1.43
C VAL A 32 -11.65 -9.77 -2.76
N THR A 33 -12.70 -9.93 -3.57
CA THR A 33 -12.80 -9.16 -4.81
C THR A 33 -12.93 -7.70 -4.38
N ALA A 34 -12.00 -6.85 -4.81
CA ALA A 34 -12.13 -5.41 -4.63
C ALA A 34 -13.54 -5.03 -5.11
N PRO A 35 -14.33 -4.28 -4.33
CA PRO A 35 -15.71 -3.99 -4.71
C PRO A 35 -15.71 -3.33 -6.09
N GLY A 36 -16.73 -3.59 -6.91
CA GLY A 36 -16.94 -2.77 -8.10
C GLY A 36 -17.24 -1.34 -7.66
N GLY A 37 -16.21 -0.51 -7.55
CA GLY A 37 -16.25 0.83 -6.98
C GLY A 37 -15.02 1.61 -7.41
N ASP A 38 -15.08 2.92 -7.19
CA ASP A 38 -13.99 3.86 -7.37
C ASP A 38 -13.08 3.84 -6.12
N ALA A 39 -11.79 4.17 -6.26
CA ALA A 39 -10.87 4.38 -5.16
C ALA A 39 -11.00 5.78 -4.53
N ASP A 40 -11.78 6.66 -5.15
CA ASP A 40 -12.23 7.96 -4.63
C ASP A 40 -13.20 7.74 -3.45
N PHE A 41 -12.65 7.73 -2.24
CA PHE A 41 -13.38 7.47 -1.00
C PHE A 41 -13.90 8.75 -0.35
N ASP A 42 -13.33 9.92 -0.63
CA ASP A 42 -13.87 11.20 -0.15
C ASP A 42 -14.83 11.90 -1.13
N ASN A 43 -14.96 11.38 -2.34
CA ASN A 43 -15.80 11.88 -3.44
C ASN A 43 -15.36 13.24 -3.99
N ASP A 44 -14.07 13.52 -4.05
CA ASP A 44 -13.52 14.76 -4.60
C ASP A 44 -13.06 14.67 -6.07
N GLN A 45 -13.30 13.53 -6.72
CA GLN A 45 -13.03 13.21 -8.12
C GLN A 45 -11.56 12.95 -8.45
N ASP A 46 -10.70 12.76 -7.46
CA ASP A 46 -9.39 12.17 -7.68
C ASP A 46 -9.14 10.95 -6.77
N VAL A 47 -7.96 10.36 -6.92
CA VAL A 47 -7.53 9.24 -6.09
C VAL A 47 -6.15 9.58 -5.57
N ASP A 48 -6.06 9.87 -4.29
CA ASP A 48 -4.83 10.39 -3.68
C ASP A 48 -4.60 9.86 -2.25
N GLY A 49 -3.78 10.58 -1.48
CA GLY A 49 -3.48 10.22 -0.10
C GLY A 49 -4.62 10.47 0.88
N ASN A 50 -5.57 11.35 0.56
CA ASN A 50 -6.75 11.63 1.37
C ASN A 50 -7.71 10.45 1.37
N ASP A 51 -7.90 9.79 0.21
CA ASP A 51 -8.67 8.54 0.12
C ASP A 51 -8.09 7.45 1.00
N PHE A 52 -6.76 7.28 0.97
CA PHE A 52 -6.08 6.33 1.84
C PHE A 52 -6.38 6.61 3.31
N LEU A 53 -6.40 7.89 3.72
CA LEU A 53 -6.74 8.27 5.09
C LEU A 53 -8.21 8.01 5.42
N VAL A 54 -9.13 8.17 4.46
CA VAL A 54 -10.54 7.80 4.61
C VAL A 54 -10.67 6.29 4.86
N TRP A 55 -9.97 5.46 4.08
CA TRP A 55 -9.90 4.01 4.32
C TRP A 55 -9.30 3.69 5.69
N GLN A 56 -8.17 4.29 6.08
CA GLN A 56 -7.54 4.06 7.38
C GLN A 56 -8.46 4.39 8.57
N ARG A 57 -9.38 5.34 8.39
CA ARG A 57 -10.39 5.71 9.41
C ARG A 57 -11.62 4.82 9.38
N GLY A 58 -11.67 3.82 8.50
CA GLY A 58 -12.82 2.95 8.30
C GLY A 58 -14.02 3.66 7.67
N GLN A 59 -13.78 4.76 6.95
CA GLN A 59 -14.80 5.58 6.30
C GLN A 59 -14.96 5.26 4.81
N SER A 60 -14.16 4.33 4.27
CA SER A 60 -14.38 3.78 2.93
C SER A 60 -15.69 2.97 2.87
N PRO A 61 -16.23 2.71 1.67
CA PRO A 61 -17.51 2.00 1.51
C PRO A 61 -17.61 0.68 2.27
N ASN A 62 -16.50 -0.07 2.35
CA ASN A 62 -16.36 -1.27 3.16
C ASN A 62 -15.32 -1.03 4.26
N SER A 63 -15.80 -0.58 5.41
CA SER A 63 -14.99 -0.15 6.56
C SER A 63 -13.82 -1.10 6.86
N LEU A 64 -12.59 -0.57 6.77
CA LEU A 64 -11.32 -1.27 7.05
C LEU A 64 -11.15 -2.59 6.27
N SER A 65 -11.79 -2.73 5.10
CA SER A 65 -11.68 -3.94 4.30
C SER A 65 -10.36 -3.97 3.53
N ALA A 66 -9.84 -5.18 3.32
CA ALA A 66 -8.71 -5.40 2.42
C ALA A 66 -9.10 -5.19 0.94
N GLY A 67 -10.38 -5.31 0.61
CA GLY A 67 -10.89 -5.07 -0.75
C GLY A 67 -10.76 -3.59 -1.15
N ASP A 68 -11.16 -2.67 -0.27
CA ASP A 68 -11.02 -1.23 -0.51
C ASP A 68 -9.54 -0.82 -0.56
N LEU A 69 -8.68 -1.40 0.29
CA LEU A 69 -7.24 -1.15 0.23
C LEU A 69 -6.66 -1.57 -1.12
N ALA A 70 -6.97 -2.78 -1.58
CA ALA A 70 -6.49 -3.30 -2.86
C ALA A 70 -6.97 -2.43 -4.05
N LEU A 71 -8.16 -1.84 -3.94
CA LEU A 71 -8.73 -0.94 -4.93
C LEU A 71 -7.90 0.36 -5.01
N TRP A 72 -7.58 0.96 -3.86
CA TRP A 72 -6.70 2.13 -3.78
C TRP A 72 -5.27 1.83 -4.30
N GLU A 73 -4.67 0.70 -3.90
CA GLU A 73 -3.34 0.30 -4.37
C GLU A 73 -3.30 0.15 -5.89
N THR A 74 -4.37 -0.42 -6.47
CA THR A 74 -4.49 -0.60 -7.93
C THR A 74 -4.60 0.74 -8.65
N ALA A 75 -5.36 1.69 -8.11
CA ALA A 75 -5.50 3.03 -8.68
C ALA A 75 -4.16 3.80 -8.65
N MET A 76 -3.42 3.71 -7.55
CA MET A 76 -2.11 4.35 -7.40
C MET A 76 -1.02 3.71 -8.27
N ALA A 77 -1.13 2.42 -8.59
CA ALA A 77 -0.16 1.70 -9.42
C ALA A 77 -0.11 2.21 -10.88
N GLY A 78 -1.10 2.99 -11.33
CA GLY A 78 -1.14 3.57 -12.67
C GLY A 78 -0.05 4.62 -12.95
N GLY A 79 0.55 5.20 -11.91
CA GLY A 79 1.68 6.13 -12.01
C GLY A 79 3.01 5.40 -11.92
N GLY A 80 3.60 5.05 -13.07
CA GLY A 80 4.93 4.42 -13.09
C GLY A 80 5.94 5.24 -12.27
N ALA A 81 6.61 4.59 -11.31
CA ALA A 81 7.64 5.22 -10.50
C ALA A 81 8.75 5.72 -11.43
N ALA A 82 8.77 7.02 -11.70
CA ALA A 82 9.86 7.64 -12.43
C ALA A 82 11.14 7.42 -11.61
N ALA A 83 12.25 7.14 -12.29
CA ALA A 83 13.55 7.13 -11.64
C ALA A 83 13.73 8.47 -10.93
N VAL A 84 13.75 8.44 -9.59
CA VAL A 84 14.01 9.62 -8.78
C VAL A 84 15.46 10.01 -9.06
N PRO A 85 15.73 11.18 -9.67
CA PRO A 85 17.10 11.62 -9.92
C PRO A 85 17.87 11.61 -8.59
N GLU A 86 19.10 11.09 -8.61
CA GLU A 86 19.91 11.02 -7.40
C GLU A 86 19.94 12.38 -6.69
N PRO A 87 19.82 12.43 -5.35
CA PRO A 87 19.89 13.68 -4.61
C PRO A 87 21.17 14.46 -4.96
N ALA A 88 21.03 15.70 -5.43
CA ALA A 88 22.16 16.57 -5.83
C ALA A 88 23.10 16.97 -4.67
N THR A 89 22.95 16.34 -3.50
CA THR A 89 23.67 16.60 -2.24
C THR A 89 25.18 16.52 -2.43
N VAL A 90 25.68 15.52 -3.16
CA VAL A 90 27.12 15.37 -3.44
C VAL A 90 27.63 16.51 -4.33
N GLY A 91 26.86 16.89 -5.36
CA GLY A 91 27.19 18.00 -6.25
C GLY A 91 27.23 19.35 -5.52
N LEU A 92 26.22 19.63 -4.69
CA LEU A 92 26.16 20.84 -3.87
C LEU A 92 27.29 20.90 -2.83
N LEU A 93 27.59 19.78 -2.18
CA LEU A 93 28.70 19.69 -1.22
C LEU A 93 30.04 19.93 -1.90
N ALA A 94 30.28 19.33 -3.07
CA ALA A 94 31.50 19.54 -3.85
C ALA A 94 31.64 21.01 -4.30
N ALA A 95 30.56 21.63 -4.78
CA ALA A 95 30.56 23.05 -5.15
C ALA A 95 30.83 23.97 -3.94
N ALA A 96 30.24 23.68 -2.78
CA ALA A 96 30.47 24.42 -1.55
C ALA A 96 31.93 24.32 -1.08
N LEU A 97 32.51 23.11 -1.09
CA LEU A 97 33.92 22.90 -0.74
C LEU A 97 34.87 23.61 -1.69
N ALA A 98 34.59 23.57 -3.00
CA ALA A 98 35.37 24.29 -4.02
C ALA A 98 35.29 25.81 -3.81
N GLY A 99 34.10 26.34 -3.54
CA GLY A 99 33.88 27.75 -3.22
C GLY A 99 34.64 28.21 -1.97
N CYS A 100 34.58 27.43 -0.88
CA CYS A 100 35.34 27.68 0.34
C CYS A 100 36.85 27.65 0.11
N ALA A 101 37.36 26.69 -0.66
CA ALA A 101 38.77 26.60 -0.99
C ALA A 101 39.24 27.79 -1.84
N ALA A 102 38.44 28.22 -2.82
CA ALA A 102 38.74 29.39 -3.66
C ALA A 102 38.72 30.70 -2.85
N ALA A 103 37.73 30.88 -1.96
CA ALA A 103 37.65 32.04 -1.07
C ALA A 103 38.82 32.11 -0.09
N ARG A 104 39.28 30.96 0.42
CA ARG A 104 40.43 30.90 1.34
C ARG A 104 41.74 31.29 0.65
N ARG A 105 41.96 30.87 -0.60
CA ARG A 105 43.17 31.26 -1.38
C ARG A 105 43.23 32.76 -1.65
N ARG A 106 42.10 33.42 -1.93
CA ARG A 106 42.04 34.87 -2.19
C ARG A 106 42.31 35.73 -0.96
N ARG A 107 42.16 35.20 0.25
CA ARG A 107 42.43 35.92 1.51
C ARG A 107 43.89 35.80 1.98
N SER A 108 44.68 34.91 1.37
CA SER A 108 46.07 34.65 1.73
C SER A 108 47.08 35.35 0.82
N MET A 109 46.60 36.09 -0.17
CA MET A 109 47.36 37.02 -1.01
C MET A 109 47.00 38.45 -0.60
#